data_AF-A0A9X8SK07-F1
#
_entry.id   AF-A0A9X8SK07-F1
#
_cell.length_a   1.000
_cell.length_b   1.000
_cell.length_c   1.000
_cell.angle_alpha   90.00
_cell.angle_beta   90.00
_cell.angle_gamma   90.00
#
_symmetry.space_group_name_H-M   'P 1'
#
loop_
_entity.id
_entity.type
_entity.pdbx_description
1 polymer ?
#
loop_
_entity_poly.entity_id
_entity_poly.type
_entity_poly.pdbx_seq_one_letter_code
_entity_poly.pdbx_strand_id
1 'polypeptide(L)'
;MLWIELAVPRQRCTQCNYTFTFDYELERIHSSTASFRREIVQRCKGRALSDVACEYNLPYTTVERWFYWYAAEQFHDEIATRICVDEFAIRKGHTYATSVPNADTGRVLTVVPNRNQGAIETGKNTIS
;
A
#
# COMPACT_ATOMS: atom_id res chain seq x y z
N MET A 1 -15.78 4.96 17.23
CA MET A 1 -15.81 3.79 18.14
C MET A 1 -17.03 2.98 17.77
N LEU A 2 -16.83 1.82 17.15
CA LEU A 2 -17.91 0.95 16.68
C LEU A 2 -18.13 -0.13 17.73
N TRP A 3 -19.36 -0.27 18.21
CA TRP A 3 -19.74 -1.32 19.15
C TRP A 3 -20.72 -2.25 18.47
N ILE A 4 -20.54 -3.55 18.67
CA ILE A 4 -21.49 -4.57 18.24
C ILE A 4 -22.06 -5.17 19.50
N GLU A 5 -23.36 -4.99 19.70
CA GLU A 5 -24.10 -5.71 20.72
C GLU A 5 -24.57 -7.03 20.13
N LEU A 6 -24.14 -8.13 20.74
CA LEU A 6 -24.48 -9.47 20.31
C LEU A 6 -25.14 -10.22 21.46
N ALA A 7 -26.30 -10.81 21.22
CA ALA A 7 -26.90 -11.71 22.17
C ALA A 7 -26.05 -12.99 22.25
N VAL A 8 -25.57 -13.35 23.44
CA VAL A 8 -24.80 -14.57 23.66
C VAL A 8 -25.72 -15.65 24.22
N PRO A 9 -26.23 -16.59 23.40
CA PRO A 9 -27.23 -17.54 23.86
C PRO A 9 -26.62 -18.59 24.80
N ARG A 10 -27.35 -18.91 25.86
CA ARG A 10 -27.10 -20.10 26.68
C ARG A 10 -27.83 -21.28 26.06
N GLN A 11 -27.11 -22.34 25.75
CA GLN A 11 -27.62 -23.54 25.11
C GLN A 11 -27.51 -24.74 26.06
N ARG A 12 -28.41 -25.72 25.87
CA ARG A 12 -28.46 -26.96 26.66
C ARG A 12 -28.48 -28.13 25.71
N CYS A 13 -27.53 -29.05 25.87
CA CYS A 13 -27.48 -30.28 25.10
C CYS A 13 -28.68 -31.16 25.44
N THR A 14 -29.42 -31.60 24.42
CA THR A 14 -30.61 -32.46 24.58
C THR A 14 -30.26 -33.90 24.96
N GLN A 15 -29.02 -34.34 24.73
CA GLN A 15 -28.57 -35.71 24.97
C GLN A 15 -27.90 -35.89 26.34
N CYS A 16 -27.04 -34.96 26.77
CA CYS A 16 -26.28 -35.06 28.02
C CYS A 16 -26.64 -34.01 29.07
N ASN A 17 -27.61 -33.13 28.76
CA ASN A 17 -28.10 -32.10 29.66
C ASN A 17 -27.08 -31.00 30.05
N TYR A 18 -25.90 -31.01 29.43
CA TYR A 18 -24.85 -30.02 29.66
C TYR A 18 -25.30 -28.64 29.17
N THR A 19 -25.10 -27.61 30.01
CA THR A 19 -25.42 -26.22 29.66
C THR A 19 -24.14 -25.47 29.38
N PHE A 20 -24.06 -24.81 28.23
CA PHE A 20 -22.92 -24.00 27.82
C PHE A 20 -23.37 -22.68 27.21
N THR A 21 -22.50 -21.69 27.26
CA THR A 21 -22.70 -20.42 26.58
C THR A 21 -22.05 -20.54 25.20
N PHE A 22 -22.73 -20.08 24.16
CA PHE A 22 -22.16 -20.10 22.81
C PHE A 22 -20.96 -19.14 22.76
N ASP A 23 -19.78 -19.68 22.48
CA ASP A 23 -18.57 -18.90 22.27
C ASP A 23 -18.46 -18.58 20.79
N TYR A 24 -18.49 -17.29 20.44
CA TYR A 24 -18.32 -16.84 19.07
C TYR A 24 -16.86 -16.79 18.62
N GLU A 25 -15.92 -17.15 19.49
CA GLU A 25 -14.47 -17.08 19.25
C GLU A 25 -14.04 -15.68 18.79
N LEU A 26 -14.75 -14.64 19.26
CA LEU A 26 -14.43 -13.23 19.03
C LEU A 26 -13.27 -12.79 19.92
N GLU A 27 -12.22 -13.61 19.96
CA GLU A 27 -10.96 -13.22 20.57
C GLU A 27 -10.48 -11.90 19.98
N ARG A 28 -9.67 -11.19 20.76
CA ARG A 28 -9.11 -9.90 20.35
C ARG A 28 -8.11 -10.14 19.21
N ILE A 29 -8.61 -10.18 17.99
CA ILE A 29 -7.78 -10.25 16.80
C ILE A 29 -7.08 -8.90 16.68
N HIS A 30 -5.80 -8.85 17.07
CA HIS A 30 -4.94 -7.69 16.89
C HIS A 30 -4.48 -7.51 15.43
N SER A 31 -4.97 -8.34 14.51
CA SER A 31 -4.60 -8.29 13.10
C SER A 31 -5.61 -7.50 12.27
N SER A 32 -5.09 -6.63 11.42
CA SER A 32 -5.88 -5.90 10.42
C SER A 32 -6.26 -6.84 9.26
N THR A 33 -7.50 -6.78 8.80
CA THR A 33 -7.93 -7.52 7.60
C THR A 33 -7.18 -7.03 6.34
N ALA A 34 -7.06 -7.88 5.32
CA ALA A 34 -6.44 -7.48 4.05
C ALA A 34 -7.22 -6.34 3.37
N SER A 35 -8.55 -6.38 3.42
CA SER A 35 -9.42 -5.35 2.85
C SER A 35 -9.20 -3.98 3.51
N PHE A 36 -9.11 -3.94 4.84
CA PHE A 36 -8.82 -2.70 5.56
C PHE A 36 -7.45 -2.14 5.19
N ARG A 37 -6.40 -2.98 5.14
CA ARG A 37 -5.06 -2.55 4.73
C ARG A 37 -5.05 -1.97 3.32
N ARG A 38 -5.73 -2.60 2.36
CA ARG A 38 -5.85 -2.11 0.98
C ARG A 38 -6.59 -0.78 0.89
N GLU A 39 -7.64 -0.59 1.68
CA GLU A 39 -8.34 0.69 1.76
C GLU A 39 -7.41 1.81 2.25
N ILE A 40 -6.66 1.56 3.33
CA ILE A 40 -5.68 2.53 3.86
C ILE A 40 -4.64 2.89 2.78
N VAL A 41 -4.09 1.90 2.08
CA VAL A 41 -3.13 2.14 0.98
C VAL A 41 -3.74 2.99 -0.13
N GLN A 42 -4.99 2.72 -0.51
CA GLN A 42 -5.70 3.49 -1.53
C GLN A 42 -5.92 4.94 -1.07
N ARG A 43 -6.21 5.17 0.22
CA ARG A 43 -6.35 6.51 0.81
C ARG A 43 -5.03 7.28 0.86
N CYS A 44 -3.89 6.60 0.91
CA CYS A 44 -2.57 7.24 0.86
C CYS A 44 -2.21 7.83 -0.50
N LYS A 45 -2.87 7.42 -1.59
CA LYS A 45 -2.54 7.92 -2.94
C LYS A 45 -2.78 9.43 -3.04
N GLY A 46 -1.71 10.17 -3.34
CA GLY A 46 -1.75 11.63 -3.48
C GLY A 46 -1.84 12.41 -2.16
N ARG A 47 -1.66 11.75 -1.01
CA ARG A 47 -1.71 12.36 0.32
C ARG A 47 -0.46 12.02 1.12
N ALA A 48 -0.15 12.82 2.15
CA ALA A 48 0.91 12.46 3.08
C ALA A 48 0.49 11.27 3.95
N LEU A 49 1.38 10.29 4.13
CA LEU A 49 1.12 9.11 4.97
C LEU A 49 0.78 9.49 6.42
N SER A 50 1.36 10.59 6.91
CA SER A 50 1.06 11.16 8.23
C SER A 50 -0.39 11.58 8.39
N ASP A 51 -1.00 12.14 7.33
CA ASP A 51 -2.37 12.63 7.37
C ASP A 51 -3.34 11.45 7.45
N VAL A 52 -3.08 10.39 6.68
CA VAL A 52 -3.87 9.15 6.73
C VAL A 52 -3.67 8.42 8.06
N ALA A 53 -2.45 8.38 8.59
CA ALA A 53 -2.19 7.82 9.92
C ALA A 53 -2.99 8.55 11.01
N CYS A 54 -3.04 9.88 10.96
CA CYS A 54 -3.83 10.69 11.88
C CYS A 54 -5.34 10.44 11.72
N GLU A 55 -5.85 10.48 10.49
CA GLU A 55 -7.28 10.29 10.17
C GLU A 55 -7.83 8.95 10.70
N TYR A 56 -7.05 7.87 10.57
CA TYR A 56 -7.46 6.52 10.98
C TYR A 56 -6.96 6.13 12.37
N ASN A 57 -6.30 7.04 13.10
CA ASN A 57 -5.69 6.79 14.40
C ASN A 57 -4.76 5.54 14.41
N LEU A 58 -3.90 5.45 13.39
CA LEU A 58 -2.94 4.37 13.20
C LEU A 58 -1.51 4.88 13.45
N PRO A 59 -0.59 4.05 13.98
CA PRO A 59 0.81 4.40 14.00
C PRO A 59 1.33 4.65 12.58
N TYR A 60 2.08 5.73 12.39
CA TYR A 60 2.69 6.08 11.10
C TYR A 60 3.45 4.89 10.49
N THR A 61 4.25 4.19 11.29
CA THR A 61 5.06 3.04 10.85
C THR A 61 4.22 1.87 10.35
N THR A 62 2.99 1.72 10.84
CA THR A 62 2.04 0.72 10.36
C THR A 62 1.51 1.09 8.98
N VAL A 63 1.12 2.35 8.79
CA VAL A 63 0.65 2.87 7.50
C VAL A 63 1.76 2.81 6.46
N GLU A 64 2.97 3.25 6.82
CA GLU A 64 4.16 3.20 5.97
C GLU A 64 4.49 1.76 5.54
N ARG A 65 4.48 0.82 6.49
CA ARG A 65 4.69 -0.60 6.20
C ARG A 65 3.66 -1.13 5.21
N TRP A 66 2.37 -0.85 5.42
CA TRP A 66 1.33 -1.30 4.50
C TRP A 66 1.47 -0.65 3.12
N PHE A 67 1.76 0.65 3.06
CA PHE A 67 1.96 1.36 1.81
C PHE A 67 3.04 0.72 0.94
N TYR A 68 4.22 0.45 1.51
CA TYR A 68 5.30 -0.19 0.77
C TYR A 68 5.06 -1.68 0.49
N TRP A 69 4.38 -2.40 1.39
CA TRP A 69 4.03 -3.81 1.15
C TRP A 69 3.15 -3.96 -0.10
N TYR A 70 2.17 -3.08 -0.27
CA TYR A 70 1.29 -3.10 -1.44
C TYR A 70 1.83 -2.30 -2.64
N ALA A 71 3.04 -1.74 -2.58
CA ALA A 71 3.59 -0.95 -3.69
C ALA A 71 3.80 -1.79 -4.96
N ALA A 72 4.20 -3.05 -4.82
CA ALA A 72 4.39 -3.96 -5.95
C ALA A 72 3.09 -4.17 -6.75
N GLU A 73 1.93 -4.23 -6.08
CA GLU A 73 0.62 -4.37 -6.73
C GLU A 73 0.23 -3.13 -7.55
N GLN A 74 0.93 -2.01 -7.39
CA GLN A 74 0.64 -0.75 -8.11
C GLN A 74 1.45 -0.58 -9.41
N PHE A 75 2.47 -1.42 -9.62
CA PHE A 75 3.20 -1.42 -10.89
C PHE A 75 2.43 -2.25 -11.90
N HIS A 76 2.19 -1.65 -13.06
CA HIS A 76 1.62 -2.33 -14.21
C HIS A 76 2.72 -2.43 -15.26
N ASP A 77 2.98 -3.65 -15.74
CA ASP A 77 3.83 -3.84 -16.90
C ASP A 77 3.17 -3.15 -18.10
N GLU A 78 3.87 -2.16 -18.65
CA GLU A 78 3.39 -1.34 -19.74
C GLU A 78 4.46 -1.23 -20.80
N ILE A 79 4.09 -1.58 -22.03
CA ILE A 79 4.97 -1.42 -23.19
C ILE A 79 4.71 -0.03 -23.77
N ALA A 80 5.74 0.81 -23.76
CA ALA A 80 5.67 2.15 -24.32
C ALA A 80 6.23 2.19 -25.74
N THR A 81 5.48 2.73 -26.70
CA THR A 81 6.00 3.02 -28.04
C THR A 81 6.80 4.32 -28.07
N ARG A 82 6.44 5.27 -27.20
CA ARG A 82 7.11 6.55 -27.03
C ARG A 82 7.43 6.79 -25.57
N ILE A 83 8.63 7.29 -25.32
CA ILE A 83 9.11 7.61 -23.98
C ILE A 83 9.51 9.07 -23.90
N CYS A 84 9.37 9.64 -22.72
CA CYS A 84 10.03 10.89 -22.36
C CYS A 84 11.20 10.59 -21.43
N VAL A 85 12.12 11.54 -21.31
CA VAL A 85 13.24 11.48 -20.37
C VAL A 85 13.26 12.80 -19.62
N ASP A 86 13.25 12.74 -18.30
CA ASP A 86 13.29 13.93 -17.44
C ASP A 86 14.29 13.76 -16.29
N GLU A 87 14.99 14.84 -15.95
CA GLU A 87 16.02 14.88 -14.92
C GLU A 87 15.55 15.73 -13.75
N PHE A 88 15.53 15.15 -12.54
CA PHE A 88 15.06 15.86 -11.36
C PHE A 88 15.96 15.64 -10.14
N ALA A 89 15.96 16.61 -9.23
CA ALA A 89 16.68 16.50 -7.96
C ALA A 89 15.82 15.76 -6.92
N ILE A 90 16.36 14.70 -6.32
CA ILE A 90 15.68 13.89 -5.30
C ILE A 90 15.59 14.65 -3.97
N ARG A 91 16.65 15.37 -3.62
CA ARG A 91 16.72 16.21 -2.41
C ARG A 91 17.63 17.41 -2.64
N LYS A 92 17.52 18.42 -1.77
CA LYS A 92 18.47 19.55 -1.72
C LYS A 92 19.90 19.01 -1.57
N GLY A 93 20.83 19.56 -2.36
CA GLY A 93 22.22 19.09 -2.40
C GLY A 93 22.60 18.29 -3.66
N HIS A 94 21.92 18.51 -4.79
CA HIS A 94 22.33 18.02 -6.12
C HIS A 94 22.41 16.49 -6.26
N THR A 95 21.61 15.74 -5.49
CA THR A 95 21.38 14.31 -5.77
C THR A 95 20.32 14.21 -6.87
N TYR A 96 20.72 13.83 -8.07
CA TYR A 96 19.83 13.77 -9.24
C TYR A 96 19.41 12.33 -9.58
N ALA A 97 18.24 12.20 -10.18
CA ALA A 97 17.76 11.00 -10.84
C ALA A 97 17.20 11.35 -12.22
N THR A 98 17.20 10.37 -13.11
CA THR A 98 16.57 10.43 -14.42
C THR A 98 15.34 9.53 -14.40
N SER A 99 14.17 10.07 -14.73
CA SER A 99 12.94 9.30 -14.93
C SER A 99 12.68 9.06 -16.42
N VAL A 100 12.12 7.90 -16.73
CA VAL A 100 11.68 7.55 -18.07
C VAL A 100 10.19 7.20 -18.02
N PRO A 101 9.29 8.16 -18.23
CA PRO A 101 7.87 7.87 -18.33
C PRO A 101 7.44 7.51 -19.76
N ASN A 102 6.36 6.75 -19.87
CA ASN A 102 5.64 6.59 -21.12
C ASN A 102 5.05 7.95 -21.53
N ALA A 103 5.35 8.39 -22.74
CA ALA A 103 4.91 9.69 -23.26
C ALA A 103 3.38 9.76 -23.47
N ASP A 104 2.72 8.61 -23.66
CA ASP A 104 1.30 8.51 -23.96
C ASP A 104 0.43 8.48 -22.69
N THR A 105 0.90 7.79 -21.64
CA THR A 105 0.14 7.61 -20.38
C THR A 105 0.66 8.47 -19.23
N GLY A 106 1.88 8.99 -19.35
CA GLY A 106 2.57 9.73 -18.29
C GLY A 106 3.05 8.85 -17.13
N ARG A 107 2.89 7.52 -17.20
CA ARG A 107 3.35 6.59 -16.16
C ARG A 107 4.86 6.43 -16.20
N VAL A 108 5.49 6.47 -15.03
CA VAL A 108 6.93 6.25 -14.89
C VAL A 108 7.24 4.77 -15.08
N LEU A 109 8.05 4.45 -16.10
CA LEU A 109 8.48 3.08 -16.38
C LEU A 109 9.71 2.71 -15.56
N THR A 110 10.65 3.63 -15.42
CA THR A 110 11.85 3.45 -14.59
C THR A 110 12.39 4.78 -14.07
N VAL A 111 13.13 4.70 -12.97
CA VAL A 111 13.91 5.81 -12.39
C VAL A 111 15.31 5.29 -12.12
N VAL A 112 16.30 5.96 -12.70
CA VAL A 112 17.72 5.60 -12.56
C VAL A 112 18.48 6.72 -11.86
N PRO A 113 19.51 6.38 -11.06
CA PRO A 113 20.32 7.39 -10.39
C PRO A 113 21.20 8.16 -11.39
N ASN A 114 21.53 9.40 -11.05
CA ASN A 114 22.31 10.36 -11.84
C ASN A 114 21.55 10.97 -13.04
N ARG A 115 22.23 11.88 -13.74
CA ARG A 115 21.74 12.69 -14.86
C ARG A 115 22.70 12.75 -16.05
N ASN A 116 23.48 11.69 -16.25
CA ASN A 116 24.48 11.63 -17.31
C ASN A 116 24.01 10.72 -18.45
N GLN A 117 24.74 10.72 -19.56
CA GLN A 117 24.42 9.87 -20.71
C GLN A 117 24.28 8.39 -20.33
N GLY A 118 25.11 7.89 -19.43
CA GLY A 118 25.01 6.50 -18.95
C GLY A 118 23.71 6.20 -18.22
N ALA A 119 23.16 7.17 -17.47
CA ALA A 119 21.84 7.04 -16.85
C ALA A 119 20.75 6.92 -17.93
N ILE A 120 20.79 7.75 -18.97
CA ILE A 120 19.83 7.70 -20.08
C ILE A 120 19.90 6.35 -20.81
N GLU A 121 21.10 5.86 -21.10
CA GLU A 121 21.32 4.55 -21.74
C GLU A 121 20.80 3.40 -20.87
N THR A 122 21.06 3.44 -19.56
CA THR A 122 20.54 2.47 -18.59
C THR A 122 19.02 2.48 -18.56
N GLY A 123 18.41 3.67 -18.54
CA GLY A 123 16.96 3.85 -18.57
C GLY A 123 16.32 3.23 -19.81
N LYS A 124 16.91 3.47 -20.99
CA LYS A 124 16.46 2.86 -22.26
C LYS A 124 16.57 1.33 -22.26
N ASN A 125 17.68 0.79 -21.75
CA ASN A 125 17.91 -0.66 -21.72
C ASN A 125 17.02 -1.38 -20.72
N THR A 126 16.53 -0.70 -19.69
CA THR A 126 15.64 -1.30 -18.66
C THR A 126 14.22 -1.52 -19.18
N ILE A 127 13.81 -0.78 -20.22
CA ILE A 127 12.46 -0.80 -20.78
C ILE A 127 12.38 -1.48 -22.17
N SER A 128 13.52 -1.89 -22.72
CA SER A 128 13.63 -2.58 -24.02
C SER A 128 13.69 -4.09 -23.82
#